data_AF-A2G7I9-F1
#
_entry.id   AF-A2G7I9-F1
#
_cell.length_a   1.000
_cell.length_b   1.000
_cell.length_c   1.000
_cell.angle_alpha   90.00
_cell.angle_beta   90.00
_cell.angle_gamma   90.00
#
_symmetry.space_group_name_H-M   'P 1'
#
loop_
_entity.id
_entity.type
_entity.pdbx_description
1 polymer ?
#
loop_
_entity_poly.entity_id
_entity_poly.type
_entity_poly.pdbx_seq_one_letter_code
_entity_poly.pdbx_strand_id
1 'polypeptide(L)'
;MTKYIQKYRFYSFKVSESLDKQIFDKYFGLGLTDSNHLKISHLLKTIIDDDDDVKLLAPLTEKNGFSRYNSINFNELPCVESQLSLLEACCYYGSVNCFKFLRTKFSAEITELCLQLSFLGGNPDIMSECLKCHKPDKKCMKYAIMSHNIDFVTYLMNEHNLKIKVRYCIKYDNIQAFLIRYDQTNDIEDFIVQTSDYPYVWKTIFSNLTEFDEDYHGLLYTAKFIAHHNFYYDNKDDYHFKDDSGKNILHYIAMYFTGIDIEYIGCPKVRLAQRSI
;
A
#
# COMPACT_ATOMS: atom_id res chain seq x y z
N MET A 1 5.71 23.46 0.69
CA MET A 1 6.18 22.05 0.66
C MET A 1 5.08 21.21 1.26
N THR A 2 4.41 20.39 0.46
CA THR A 2 3.21 19.64 0.91
C THR A 2 3.65 18.48 1.79
N LYS A 3 3.13 18.35 3.01
CA LYS A 3 3.23 17.07 3.74
C LYS A 3 2.49 16.03 2.90
N TYR A 4 3.18 14.98 2.44
CA TYR A 4 2.54 13.84 1.80
C TYR A 4 1.70 13.12 2.85
N ILE A 5 0.41 13.42 2.91
CA ILE A 5 -0.52 12.76 3.83
C ILE A 5 -0.62 11.30 3.38
N GLN A 6 -0.14 10.36 4.20
CA GLN A 6 -0.33 8.94 3.94
C GLN A 6 -1.83 8.65 3.77
N LYS A 7 -2.24 8.25 2.56
CA LYS A 7 -3.62 7.88 2.22
C LYS A 7 -4.20 6.78 3.15
N TYR A 8 -3.31 6.04 3.82
CA TYR A 8 -3.62 4.96 4.75
C TYR A 8 -3.41 5.34 6.24
N ARG A 9 -3.34 6.63 6.59
CA ARG A 9 -3.32 7.09 7.99
C ARG A 9 -4.68 6.81 8.64
N PHE A 10 -4.77 5.71 9.38
CA PHE A 10 -6.04 5.26 9.97
C PHE A 10 -6.57 6.22 11.05
N TYR A 11 -7.89 6.22 11.20
CA TYR A 11 -8.69 7.03 12.11
C TYR A 11 -8.00 7.46 13.41
N SER A 12 -8.03 8.78 13.68
CA SER A 12 -7.85 9.31 15.02
C SER A 12 -8.97 8.79 15.93
N PHE A 13 -8.62 7.89 16.85
CA PHE A 13 -9.53 7.47 17.90
C PHE A 13 -9.85 8.68 18.80
N LYS A 14 -11.15 8.91 19.08
CA LYS A 14 -11.55 9.80 20.18
C LYS A 14 -11.25 9.10 21.51
N VAL A 15 -10.04 9.30 22.03
CA VAL A 15 -9.61 8.83 23.35
C VAL A 15 -10.32 9.64 24.44
N SER A 16 -10.90 8.96 25.43
CA SER A 16 -11.68 9.58 26.50
C SER A 16 -10.95 9.61 27.85
N GLU A 17 -10.11 10.62 28.03
CA GLU A 17 -9.97 11.44 29.25
C GLU A 17 -9.60 10.81 30.61
N SER A 18 -9.53 9.50 30.84
CA SER A 18 -9.46 8.97 32.23
C SER A 18 -8.09 8.47 32.73
N LEU A 19 -7.09 8.39 31.86
CA LEU A 19 -5.90 7.58 32.11
C LEU A 19 -4.53 8.07 31.57
N ASP A 20 -4.26 9.20 30.87
CA ASP A 20 -4.74 10.60 30.66
C ASP A 20 -4.02 11.78 31.63
N LYS A 21 -4.85 11.24 32.67
CA LYS A 21 -5.18 11.39 34.12
C LYS A 21 -4.54 10.34 35.06
N GLN A 22 -3.49 9.62 34.62
CA GLN A 22 -2.40 9.12 35.50
C GLN A 22 -0.98 9.21 34.86
N ILE A 23 -0.40 10.42 34.92
CA ILE A 23 0.80 10.89 34.18
C ILE A 23 0.62 12.20 33.38
N PHE A 24 -0.10 13.25 33.79
CA PHE A 24 -0.90 13.48 35.01
C PHE A 24 -0.11 13.38 36.35
N ASP A 25 -0.41 12.41 37.23
CA ASP A 25 0.14 12.17 38.59
C ASP A 25 1.63 12.43 39.00
N LYS A 26 2.68 12.16 38.19
CA LYS A 26 4.03 11.82 38.73
C LYS A 26 5.29 12.18 37.90
N TYR A 27 5.60 11.43 36.83
CA TYR A 27 6.66 11.76 35.83
C TYR A 27 6.40 11.11 34.45
N PHE A 28 6.18 9.78 34.42
CA PHE A 28 5.15 9.05 33.64
C PHE A 28 5.27 7.62 34.16
N GLY A 29 4.55 7.29 35.23
CA GLY A 29 5.03 6.36 36.27
C GLY A 29 3.93 5.48 36.86
N LEU A 30 3.15 4.87 35.98
CA LEU A 30 2.18 3.80 36.27
C LEU A 30 2.87 2.62 37.01
N GLY A 31 2.14 1.95 37.92
CA GLY A 31 2.58 0.69 38.53
C GLY A 31 2.41 -0.48 37.55
N LEU A 32 3.44 -1.35 37.43
CA LEU A 32 3.59 -2.29 36.30
C LEU A 32 2.55 -3.43 36.28
N THR A 33 1.77 -3.46 35.20
CA THR A 33 0.94 -4.58 34.70
C THR A 33 0.90 -4.50 33.17
N ASP A 34 0.44 -5.55 32.47
CA ASP A 34 0.41 -5.60 31.00
C ASP A 34 -0.35 -4.44 30.34
N SER A 35 -1.34 -3.88 31.05
CA SER A 35 -2.07 -2.66 30.67
C SER A 35 -1.14 -1.48 30.32
N ASN A 36 0.06 -1.43 30.89
CA ASN A 36 0.99 -0.32 30.67
C ASN A 36 1.80 -0.45 29.38
N HIS A 37 2.09 -1.67 28.90
CA HIS A 37 2.79 -1.84 27.61
C HIS A 37 1.95 -1.27 26.46
N LEU A 38 0.62 -1.49 26.50
CA LEU A 38 -0.31 -0.91 25.52
C LEU A 38 -0.37 0.63 25.63
N LYS A 39 -0.48 1.20 26.84
CA LYS A 39 -0.46 2.67 27.05
C LYS A 39 0.85 3.31 26.58
N ILE A 40 1.98 2.67 26.85
CA ILE A 40 3.30 3.13 26.38
C ILE A 40 3.39 3.04 24.85
N SER A 41 2.83 1.98 24.24
CA SER A 41 2.70 1.85 22.78
C SER A 41 1.95 3.04 22.16
N HIS A 42 0.76 3.37 22.69
CA HIS A 42 -0.03 4.51 22.21
C HIS A 42 0.64 5.87 22.46
N LEU A 43 1.27 6.09 23.63
CA LEU A 43 1.98 7.33 23.92
C LEU A 43 3.17 7.54 22.96
N LEU A 44 3.94 6.48 22.69
CA LEU A 44 5.05 6.53 21.73
C LEU A 44 4.52 6.70 20.30
N LYS A 45 3.36 6.14 19.95
CA LYS A 45 2.67 6.41 18.69
C LYS A 45 2.38 7.90 18.52
N THR A 46 1.72 8.56 19.49
CA THR A 46 1.40 10.00 19.41
C THR A 46 2.65 10.86 19.29
N ILE A 47 3.66 10.64 20.13
CA ILE A 47 4.91 11.42 20.14
C ILE A 47 5.65 11.32 18.79
N ILE A 48 5.55 10.19 18.10
CA ILE A 48 6.27 9.93 16.84
C ILE A 48 5.41 10.29 15.60
N ASP A 49 4.12 9.96 15.57
CA ASP A 49 3.21 10.16 14.42
C ASP A 49 2.74 11.62 14.28
N ASP A 50 2.28 12.23 15.38
CA ASP A 50 1.65 13.57 15.33
C ASP A 50 2.64 14.70 15.65
N ASP A 51 3.46 14.56 16.69
CA ASP A 51 4.28 15.67 17.23
C ASP A 51 5.74 15.70 16.73
N ASP A 52 6.38 14.55 16.55
CA ASP A 52 7.85 14.38 16.39
C ASP A 52 8.66 15.08 17.52
N ASP A 53 8.11 15.17 18.74
CA ASP A 53 8.70 15.94 19.84
C ASP A 53 9.67 15.13 20.71
N VAL A 54 10.96 15.36 20.47
CA VAL A 54 12.08 14.85 21.27
C VAL A 54 11.98 15.22 22.75
N LYS A 55 11.32 16.33 23.13
CA LYS A 55 11.13 16.72 24.55
C LYS A 55 10.19 15.77 25.29
N LEU A 56 9.20 15.19 24.59
CA LEU A 56 8.30 14.19 25.16
C LEU A 56 8.95 12.80 25.13
N LEU A 57 9.72 12.49 24.08
CA LEU A 57 10.43 11.21 23.97
C LEU A 57 11.57 11.07 24.98
N ALA A 58 12.41 12.09 25.17
CA ALA A 58 13.65 11.97 25.93
C ALA A 58 13.47 11.52 27.40
N PRO A 59 12.51 12.06 28.18
CA PRO A 59 12.25 11.61 29.55
C PRO A 59 11.65 10.19 29.65
N LEU A 60 11.08 9.66 28.57
CA LEU A 60 10.70 8.24 28.50
C LEU A 60 11.93 7.35 28.36
N THR A 61 12.92 7.80 27.58
CA THR A 61 14.17 7.05 27.33
C THR A 61 15.12 6.94 28.53
N GLU A 62 14.87 7.71 29.59
CA GLU A 62 15.72 7.80 30.79
C GLU A 62 15.18 6.98 31.98
N LYS A 63 14.08 6.26 31.79
CA LYS A 63 13.48 5.43 32.84
C LYS A 63 14.13 4.06 32.91
N ASN A 64 14.40 3.62 34.14
CA ASN A 64 14.78 2.24 34.44
C ASN A 64 13.77 1.25 33.81
N GLY A 65 14.26 0.37 32.95
CA GLY A 65 13.44 -0.57 32.17
C GLY A 65 13.18 -0.16 30.71
N PHE A 66 13.56 1.05 30.28
CA PHE A 66 13.55 1.41 28.86
C PHE A 66 14.70 0.73 28.12
N SER A 67 14.40 -0.29 27.30
CA SER A 67 15.38 -0.91 26.41
C SER A 67 15.42 -0.20 25.06
N ARG A 68 16.61 -0.07 24.46
CA ARG A 68 16.74 0.36 23.05
C ARG A 68 16.08 -0.62 22.06
N TYR A 69 15.84 -1.85 22.51
CA TYR A 69 15.11 -2.90 21.79
C TYR A 69 13.61 -2.94 22.13
N ASN A 70 13.08 -1.92 22.81
CA ASN A 70 11.63 -1.79 23.03
C ASN A 70 10.92 -1.69 21.67
N SER A 71 10.35 -2.81 21.24
CA SER A 71 9.49 -2.89 20.08
C SER A 71 8.11 -2.33 20.42
N ILE A 72 7.67 -1.34 19.64
CA ILE A 72 6.31 -0.84 19.70
C ILE A 72 5.41 -1.87 19.01
N ASN A 73 4.43 -2.37 19.75
CA ASN A 73 3.40 -3.23 19.18
C ASN A 73 2.42 -2.37 18.39
N PHE A 74 2.64 -2.32 17.08
CA PHE A 74 1.78 -1.68 16.09
C PHE A 74 0.89 -2.67 15.35
N ASN A 75 0.18 -3.56 16.05
CA ASN A 75 -0.89 -4.39 15.45
C ASN A 75 -2.00 -3.55 14.75
N GLU A 76 -2.02 -2.23 14.95
CA GLU A 76 -2.90 -1.26 14.27
C GLU A 76 -2.33 -0.64 12.99
N LEU A 77 -1.03 -0.80 12.70
CA LEU A 77 -0.45 -0.20 11.50
C LEU A 77 -0.80 -1.03 10.27
N PRO A 78 -1.53 -0.46 9.28
CA PRO A 78 -1.79 -1.18 8.05
C PRO A 78 -0.46 -1.50 7.35
N CYS A 79 -0.39 -2.67 6.72
CA CYS A 79 0.69 -3.18 5.86
C CYS A 79 2.00 -3.71 6.50
N VAL A 80 2.17 -3.67 7.82
CA VAL A 80 3.36 -4.19 8.53
C VAL A 80 2.95 -5.30 9.50
N GLU A 81 3.51 -6.50 9.31
CA GLU A 81 3.14 -7.73 10.04
C GLU A 81 4.05 -8.00 11.27
N SER A 82 4.84 -7.01 11.68
CA SER A 82 5.86 -7.11 12.73
C SER A 82 5.82 -5.91 13.67
N GLN A 83 6.11 -6.13 14.95
CA GLN A 83 6.41 -5.03 15.88
C GLN A 83 7.63 -4.24 15.36
N LEU A 84 7.65 -2.92 15.57
CA LEU A 84 8.72 -2.05 15.07
C LEU A 84 9.58 -1.53 16.21
N SER A 85 10.89 -1.41 16.02
CA SER A 85 11.70 -0.58 16.90
C SER A 85 11.28 0.89 16.80
N LEU A 86 11.64 1.68 17.81
CA LEU A 86 11.44 3.13 17.84
C LEU A 86 12.01 3.84 16.59
N LEU A 87 13.15 3.36 16.05
CA LEU A 87 13.78 3.97 14.88
C LEU A 87 12.99 3.64 13.59
N GLU A 88 12.53 2.40 13.44
CA GLU A 88 11.68 1.97 12.34
C GLU A 88 10.31 2.66 12.37
N ALA A 89 9.77 2.94 13.57
CA ALA A 89 8.59 3.76 13.76
C ALA A 89 8.80 5.19 13.23
N CYS A 90 9.94 5.83 13.58
CA CYS A 90 10.28 7.14 13.03
C CYS A 90 10.43 7.12 11.50
N CYS A 91 10.89 6.00 10.92
CA CYS A 91 10.94 5.82 9.47
C CYS A 91 9.55 5.66 8.85
N TYR A 92 8.63 4.94 9.51
CA TYR A 92 7.23 4.77 9.08
C TYR A 92 6.50 6.12 9.00
N TYR A 93 6.64 6.96 10.03
CA TYR A 93 5.89 8.22 10.17
C TYR A 93 6.64 9.44 9.61
N GLY A 94 7.93 9.35 9.31
CA GLY A 94 8.75 10.45 8.81
C GLY A 94 9.29 11.40 9.90
N SER A 95 9.35 10.92 11.15
CA SER A 95 9.66 11.65 12.39
C SER A 95 11.16 11.89 12.54
N VAL A 96 11.66 12.91 11.86
CA VAL A 96 13.10 13.18 11.68
C VAL A 96 13.79 13.63 12.96
N ASN A 97 13.12 14.34 13.86
CA ASN A 97 13.73 14.79 15.10
C ASN A 97 13.92 13.61 16.06
N CYS A 98 12.89 12.77 16.21
CA CYS A 98 12.96 11.52 16.97
C CYS A 98 13.99 10.55 16.37
N PHE A 99 14.04 10.39 15.05
CA PHE A 99 15.07 9.60 14.36
C PHE A 99 16.49 10.09 14.70
N LYS A 100 16.77 11.40 14.52
CA LYS A 100 18.08 12.00 14.80
C LYS A 100 18.46 11.89 16.28
N PHE A 101 17.51 12.05 17.19
CA PHE A 101 17.71 11.85 18.63
C PHE A 101 18.08 10.39 18.96
N LEU A 102 17.34 9.41 18.43
CA LEU A 102 17.60 7.98 18.67
C LEU A 102 18.95 7.54 18.10
N ARG A 103 19.31 8.03 16.90
CA ARG A 103 20.64 7.83 16.30
C ARG A 103 21.74 8.43 17.16
N THR A 104 21.57 9.66 17.66
CA THR A 104 22.62 10.36 18.42
C THR A 104 22.80 9.82 19.84
N LYS A 105 21.71 9.56 20.57
CA LYS A 105 21.76 9.17 22.00
C LYS A 105 22.05 7.69 22.23
N PHE A 106 21.64 6.82 21.30
CA PHE A 106 21.72 5.35 21.49
C PHE A 106 22.51 4.61 20.41
N SER A 107 23.05 5.33 19.42
CA SER A 107 23.63 4.75 18.19
C SER A 107 22.70 3.74 17.52
N ALA A 108 21.38 3.99 17.59
CA ALA A 108 20.34 3.05 17.17
C ALA A 108 20.57 2.57 15.73
N GLU A 109 20.61 1.25 15.53
CA GLU A 109 20.99 0.65 14.25
C GLU A 109 19.93 0.94 13.17
N ILE A 110 20.39 1.40 12.00
CA ILE A 110 19.53 1.54 10.82
C ILE A 110 19.38 0.14 10.22
N THR A 111 18.18 -0.42 10.28
CA THR A 111 17.86 -1.74 9.68
C THR A 111 17.49 -1.61 8.20
N GLU A 112 17.43 -2.73 7.49
CA GLU A 112 16.85 -2.77 6.13
C GLU A 112 15.38 -2.28 6.15
N LEU A 113 14.66 -2.56 7.24
CA LEU A 113 13.27 -2.13 7.43
C LEU A 113 13.16 -0.61 7.65
N CYS A 114 14.14 0.06 8.27
CA CYS A 114 14.23 1.52 8.28
C CYS A 114 14.24 2.11 6.87
N LEU A 115 15.04 1.56 5.95
CA LEU A 115 15.05 2.02 4.56
C LEU A 115 13.69 1.78 3.89
N GLN A 116 13.16 0.56 4.01
CA GLN A 116 11.88 0.18 3.42
C GLN A 116 10.74 1.10 3.88
N LEU A 117 10.66 1.40 5.19
CA LEU A 117 9.63 2.26 5.76
C LEU A 117 9.85 3.75 5.44
N SER A 118 11.08 4.20 5.19
CA SER A 118 11.34 5.60 4.81
C SER A 118 10.66 6.01 3.49
N PHE A 119 10.42 5.07 2.57
CA PHE A 119 9.60 5.29 1.36
C PHE A 119 8.09 5.42 1.64
N LEU A 120 7.63 5.03 2.83
CA LEU A 120 6.26 5.21 3.30
C LEU A 120 6.11 6.52 4.10
N GLY A 121 7.06 6.83 4.99
CA GLY A 121 7.10 8.07 5.76
C GLY A 121 7.48 9.31 4.95
N GLY A 122 8.18 9.13 3.82
CA GLY A 122 8.46 10.17 2.83
C GLY A 122 9.39 11.29 3.27
N ASN A 123 10.10 11.13 4.39
CA ASN A 123 11.03 12.13 4.89
C ASN A 123 12.41 11.99 4.20
N PRO A 124 12.89 13.00 3.47
CA PRO A 124 14.12 12.89 2.67
C PRO A 124 15.38 12.77 3.53
N ASP A 125 15.45 13.40 4.70
CA ASP A 125 16.59 13.27 5.62
C ASP A 125 16.75 11.82 6.07
N ILE A 126 15.66 11.22 6.57
CA ILE A 126 15.65 9.82 7.03
C ILE A 126 16.01 8.88 5.88
N MET A 127 15.38 9.04 4.71
CA MET A 127 15.67 8.23 3.54
C MET A 127 17.14 8.35 3.11
N SER A 128 17.72 9.56 3.15
CA SER A 128 19.14 9.79 2.82
C SER A 128 20.10 9.14 3.82
N GLU A 129 19.76 9.06 5.10
CA GLU A 129 20.52 8.32 6.11
C GLU A 129 20.41 6.81 5.88
N CYS A 130 19.21 6.32 5.58
CA CYS A 130 18.98 4.90 5.33
C CYS A 130 19.70 4.38 4.07
N LEU A 131 19.72 5.17 2.99
CA LEU A 131 20.41 4.86 1.73
C LEU A 131 21.95 4.81 1.85
N LYS A 132 22.54 5.36 2.92
CA LYS A 132 23.98 5.23 3.22
C LYS A 132 24.33 3.86 3.81
N CYS A 133 23.35 3.15 4.38
CA CYS A 133 23.54 1.86 5.03
C CYS A 133 23.02 0.68 4.20
N HIS A 134 21.89 0.84 3.50
CA HIS A 134 21.20 -0.24 2.79
C HIS A 134 20.89 0.12 1.34
N LYS A 135 20.74 -0.90 0.48
CA LYS A 135 20.28 -0.74 -0.90
C LYS A 135 18.77 -0.98 -0.98
N PRO A 136 18.02 -0.23 -1.81
CA PRO A 136 16.59 -0.46 -2.00
C PRO A 136 16.25 -1.84 -2.56
N ASP A 137 15.07 -2.34 -2.18
CA ASP A 137 14.60 -3.68 -2.47
C ASP A 137 13.15 -3.72 -3.00
N LYS A 138 12.60 -4.92 -3.17
CA LYS A 138 11.22 -5.15 -3.63
C LYS A 138 10.15 -4.69 -2.61
N LYS A 139 10.47 -4.58 -1.30
CA LYS A 139 9.61 -3.95 -0.28
C LYS A 139 9.69 -2.42 -0.34
N CYS A 140 10.85 -1.83 -0.62
CA CYS A 140 10.94 -0.39 -0.90
C CYS A 140 9.98 0.01 -2.04
N MET A 141 9.95 -0.77 -3.12
CA MET A 141 8.98 -0.56 -4.23
C MET A 141 7.52 -0.77 -3.79
N LYS A 142 7.21 -1.80 -2.97
CA LYS A 142 5.85 -1.97 -2.36
C LYS A 142 5.43 -0.69 -1.61
N TYR A 143 6.33 -0.12 -0.79
CA TYR A 143 6.00 1.03 0.06
C TYR A 143 5.94 2.36 -0.70
N ALA A 144 6.76 2.57 -1.73
CA ALA A 144 6.64 3.71 -2.65
C ALA A 144 5.31 3.69 -3.44
N ILE A 145 4.88 2.51 -3.88
CA ILE A 145 3.55 2.35 -4.51
C ILE A 145 2.44 2.67 -3.49
N MET A 146 2.57 2.20 -2.24
CA MET A 146 1.58 2.43 -1.19
C MET A 146 1.51 3.89 -0.69
N SER A 147 2.62 4.64 -0.70
CA SER A 147 2.62 6.07 -0.33
C SER A 147 2.07 6.99 -1.42
N HIS A 148 1.71 6.46 -2.58
CA HIS A 148 1.33 7.23 -3.79
C HIS A 148 2.40 8.25 -4.24
N ASN A 149 3.66 8.08 -3.80
CA ASN A 149 4.75 8.95 -4.22
C ASN A 149 5.38 8.42 -5.52
N ILE A 150 5.02 9.04 -6.64
CA ILE A 150 5.49 8.63 -7.98
C ILE A 150 6.94 9.00 -8.24
N ASP A 151 7.47 10.03 -7.57
CA ASP A 151 8.90 10.37 -7.61
C ASP A 151 9.73 9.21 -7.00
N PHE A 152 9.23 8.57 -5.94
CA PHE A 152 9.85 7.38 -5.35
C PHE A 152 9.69 6.13 -6.23
N VAL A 153 8.52 5.92 -6.84
CA VAL A 153 8.31 4.79 -7.76
C VAL A 153 9.26 4.89 -8.95
N THR A 154 9.36 6.06 -9.59
CA THR A 154 10.26 6.27 -10.74
C THR A 154 11.74 6.23 -10.34
N TYR A 155 12.13 6.78 -9.18
CA TYR A 155 13.49 6.64 -8.64
C TYR A 155 13.90 5.17 -8.44
N LEU A 156 13.05 4.36 -7.79
CA LEU A 156 13.33 2.94 -7.54
C LEU A 156 13.34 2.11 -8.84
N MET A 157 12.51 2.49 -9.80
CA MET A 157 12.41 1.88 -11.11
C MET A 157 13.65 2.15 -11.97
N ASN A 158 14.09 3.41 -12.05
CA ASN A 158 15.18 3.84 -12.94
C ASN A 158 16.56 3.60 -12.32
N GLU A 159 16.81 4.14 -11.12
CA GLU A 159 18.14 4.12 -10.50
C GLU A 159 18.50 2.74 -9.92
N HIS A 160 17.49 1.96 -9.50
CA HIS A 160 17.67 0.64 -8.86
C HIS A 160 17.12 -0.53 -9.67
N ASN A 161 16.57 -0.29 -10.87
CA ASN A 161 16.05 -1.32 -11.78
C ASN A 161 14.96 -2.22 -11.15
N LEU A 162 14.21 -1.70 -10.17
CA LEU A 162 13.20 -2.45 -9.43
C LEU A 162 11.88 -2.50 -10.21
N LYS A 163 11.47 -3.69 -10.64
CA LYS A 163 10.20 -3.88 -11.36
C LYS A 163 8.98 -3.55 -10.49
N ILE A 164 8.16 -2.61 -10.97
CA ILE A 164 6.80 -2.36 -10.46
C ILE A 164 5.98 -3.65 -10.62
N LYS A 165 5.13 -3.97 -9.63
CA LYS A 165 4.22 -5.12 -9.70
C LYS A 165 2.77 -4.64 -9.69
N VAL A 166 2.02 -4.97 -10.74
CA VAL A 166 0.62 -4.55 -10.91
C VAL A 166 -0.25 -4.90 -9.69
N ARG A 167 -0.08 -6.09 -9.10
CA ARG A 167 -0.77 -6.50 -7.86
C ARG A 167 -0.55 -5.61 -6.63
N TYR A 168 0.50 -4.78 -6.60
CA TYR A 168 0.66 -3.74 -5.56
C TYR A 168 0.00 -2.44 -5.96
N CYS A 169 -0.01 -2.09 -7.25
CA CYS A 169 -0.76 -0.96 -7.77
C CYS A 169 -2.26 -1.15 -7.47
N ILE A 170 -2.83 -2.32 -7.80
CA ILE A 170 -4.25 -2.64 -7.55
C ILE A 170 -4.54 -2.63 -6.04
N LYS A 171 -3.76 -3.37 -5.24
CA LYS A 171 -3.94 -3.44 -3.77
C LYS A 171 -3.87 -2.08 -3.05
N TYR A 172 -3.26 -1.07 -3.66
CA TYR A 172 -3.12 0.27 -3.09
C TYR A 172 -3.76 1.36 -3.99
N ASP A 173 -4.69 1.00 -4.87
CA ASP A 173 -5.36 1.88 -5.84
C ASP A 173 -4.44 2.85 -6.63
N ASN A 174 -3.15 2.53 -6.78
CA ASN A 174 -2.16 3.44 -7.36
C ASN A 174 -2.11 3.31 -8.88
N ILE A 175 -3.12 3.93 -9.50
CA ILE A 175 -3.32 4.04 -10.95
C ILE A 175 -2.10 4.66 -11.64
N GLN A 176 -1.44 5.65 -11.04
CA GLN A 176 -0.26 6.30 -11.64
C GLN A 176 0.94 5.34 -11.73
N ALA A 177 1.21 4.55 -10.69
CA ALA A 177 2.25 3.52 -10.74
C ALA A 177 1.90 2.39 -11.73
N PHE A 178 0.62 2.07 -11.89
CA PHE A 178 0.16 1.12 -12.91
C PHE A 178 0.37 1.65 -14.34
N LEU A 179 0.05 2.92 -14.61
CA LEU A 179 0.27 3.55 -15.92
C LEU A 179 1.77 3.60 -16.30
N ILE A 180 2.65 3.87 -15.35
CA ILE A 180 4.10 3.81 -15.56
C ILE A 180 4.57 2.38 -15.85
N ARG A 181 4.03 1.38 -15.15
CA ARG A 181 4.28 -0.05 -15.43
C ARG A 181 3.75 -0.47 -16.81
N TYR A 182 2.68 0.13 -17.32
CA TYR A 182 2.23 -0.09 -18.69
C TYR A 182 3.23 0.48 -19.69
N ASP A 183 3.53 1.78 -19.59
CA ASP A 183 4.47 2.53 -20.45
C ASP A 183 5.83 1.81 -20.61
N GLN A 184 6.40 1.29 -19.51
CA GLN A 184 7.63 0.50 -19.53
C GLN A 184 7.61 -0.81 -20.33
N THR A 185 6.43 -1.32 -20.69
CA THR A 185 6.27 -2.66 -21.28
C THR A 185 5.50 -2.68 -22.59
N ASN A 186 4.63 -1.69 -22.82
CA ASN A 186 3.65 -1.68 -23.91
C ASN A 186 2.79 -2.97 -23.97
N ASP A 187 2.57 -3.62 -22.82
CA ASP A 187 1.80 -4.85 -22.68
C ASP A 187 0.29 -4.52 -22.64
N ILE A 188 -0.28 -4.45 -23.84
CA ILE A 188 -1.68 -4.05 -24.10
C ILE A 188 -2.69 -5.07 -23.53
N GLU A 189 -2.33 -6.36 -23.50
CA GLU A 189 -3.20 -7.43 -23.00
C GLU A 189 -3.25 -7.43 -21.46
N ASP A 190 -2.10 -7.39 -20.79
CA ASP A 190 -2.05 -7.21 -19.32
C ASP A 190 -2.73 -5.90 -18.93
N PHE A 191 -2.57 -4.82 -19.71
CA PHE A 191 -3.25 -3.56 -19.42
C PHE A 191 -4.78 -3.63 -19.51
N ILE A 192 -5.34 -4.21 -20.57
CA ILE A 192 -6.80 -4.35 -20.72
C ILE A 192 -7.38 -5.31 -19.67
N VAL A 193 -6.65 -6.35 -19.27
CA VAL A 193 -7.07 -7.25 -18.19
C VAL A 193 -7.04 -6.54 -16.84
N GLN A 194 -5.91 -5.97 -16.44
CA GLN A 194 -5.71 -5.40 -15.10
C GLN A 194 -6.49 -4.08 -14.88
N THR A 195 -7.01 -3.46 -15.95
CA THR A 195 -7.93 -2.31 -15.83
C THR A 195 -9.35 -2.69 -15.42
N SER A 196 -9.77 -3.96 -15.46
CA SER A 196 -11.08 -4.38 -14.93
C SER A 196 -11.19 -4.18 -13.41
N ASP A 197 -10.07 -4.20 -12.70
CA ASP A 197 -9.99 -3.95 -11.26
C ASP A 197 -10.00 -2.44 -10.91
N TYR A 198 -10.01 -1.57 -11.92
CA TYR A 198 -9.99 -0.11 -11.77
C TYR A 198 -11.24 0.57 -12.39
N PRO A 199 -12.42 0.50 -11.73
CA PRO A 199 -13.68 1.01 -12.28
C PRO A 199 -13.74 2.52 -12.53
N TYR A 200 -12.82 3.31 -11.98
CA TYR A 200 -12.71 4.75 -12.30
C TYR A 200 -11.86 5.03 -13.55
N VAL A 201 -10.98 4.10 -13.93
CA VAL A 201 -10.06 4.24 -15.05
C VAL A 201 -10.76 3.95 -16.38
N TRP A 202 -11.69 2.99 -16.40
CA TRP A 202 -12.35 2.48 -17.60
C TRP A 202 -12.85 3.57 -18.56
N LYS A 203 -13.53 4.61 -18.04
CA LYS A 203 -14.19 5.63 -18.84
C LYS A 203 -13.20 6.57 -19.50
N THR A 204 -12.18 7.02 -18.77
CA THR A 204 -11.16 7.95 -19.28
C THR A 204 -10.15 7.26 -20.19
N ILE A 205 -9.94 5.96 -20.01
CA ILE A 205 -8.93 5.21 -20.75
C ILE A 205 -9.55 4.53 -21.97
N PHE A 206 -10.64 3.77 -21.83
CA PHE A 206 -11.29 3.14 -22.99
C PHE A 206 -12.10 4.10 -23.89
N SER A 207 -12.25 5.39 -23.54
CA SER A 207 -12.78 6.41 -24.46
C SER A 207 -11.69 7.07 -25.32
N ASN A 208 -10.42 6.95 -24.93
CA ASN A 208 -9.27 7.57 -25.61
C ASN A 208 -8.41 6.53 -26.35
N LEU A 209 -8.53 5.25 -25.98
CA LEU A 209 -7.93 4.11 -26.69
C LEU A 209 -8.86 3.60 -27.81
N THR A 210 -9.39 4.51 -28.63
CA THR A 210 -10.30 4.19 -29.74
C THR A 210 -9.59 3.69 -31.01
N GLU A 211 -8.25 3.63 -30.99
CA GLU A 211 -7.39 3.13 -32.06
C GLU A 211 -6.67 1.84 -31.63
N PHE A 212 -7.43 0.90 -31.04
CA PHE A 212 -6.96 -0.47 -30.85
C PHE A 212 -7.27 -1.32 -32.08
N ASP A 213 -6.34 -2.25 -32.39
CA ASP A 213 -6.47 -3.22 -33.47
C ASP A 213 -7.70 -4.14 -33.29
N GLU A 214 -8.22 -4.67 -34.40
CA GLU A 214 -9.43 -5.50 -34.40
C GLU A 214 -9.24 -6.76 -33.52
N ASP A 215 -8.01 -7.29 -33.47
CA ASP A 215 -7.55 -8.39 -32.60
C ASP A 215 -7.97 -8.22 -31.12
N TYR A 216 -7.99 -6.98 -30.61
CA TYR A 216 -8.25 -6.67 -29.20
C TYR A 216 -9.72 -6.37 -28.89
N HIS A 217 -10.60 -6.30 -29.89
CA HIS A 217 -11.99 -5.86 -29.70
C HIS A 217 -12.76 -6.72 -28.68
N GLY A 218 -12.69 -8.05 -28.80
CA GLY A 218 -13.38 -8.97 -27.89
C GLY A 218 -12.79 -9.01 -26.48
N LEU A 219 -11.49 -8.75 -26.33
CA LEU A 219 -10.82 -8.63 -25.03
C LEU A 219 -11.28 -7.35 -24.32
N LEU A 220 -11.28 -6.22 -25.05
CA LEU A 220 -11.78 -4.93 -24.57
C LEU A 220 -13.26 -4.98 -24.18
N TYR A 221 -14.11 -5.63 -25.00
CA TYR A 221 -15.53 -5.82 -24.69
C TYR A 221 -15.70 -6.63 -23.40
N THR A 222 -14.94 -7.72 -23.26
CA THR A 222 -14.98 -8.58 -22.06
C THR A 222 -14.51 -7.85 -20.81
N ALA A 223 -13.42 -7.06 -20.88
CA ALA A 223 -12.95 -6.24 -19.77
C ALA A 223 -14.00 -5.21 -19.31
N LYS A 224 -14.66 -4.52 -20.26
CA LYS A 224 -15.76 -3.59 -19.97
C LYS A 224 -16.96 -4.29 -19.33
N PHE A 225 -17.34 -5.46 -19.84
CA PHE A 225 -18.44 -6.28 -19.31
C PHE A 225 -18.17 -6.71 -17.86
N ILE A 226 -16.96 -7.18 -17.56
CA ILE A 226 -16.51 -7.56 -16.20
C ILE A 226 -16.54 -6.34 -15.27
N ALA A 227 -15.94 -5.22 -15.69
CA ALA A 227 -15.90 -3.99 -14.91
C ALA A 227 -17.31 -3.43 -14.63
N HIS A 228 -18.26 -3.61 -15.55
CA HIS A 228 -19.65 -3.25 -15.29
C HIS A 228 -20.28 -4.18 -14.25
N HIS A 229 -20.22 -5.50 -14.45
CA HIS A 229 -20.85 -6.48 -13.55
C HIS A 229 -20.29 -6.47 -12.12
N ASN A 230 -18.99 -6.25 -11.94
CA ASN A 230 -18.36 -6.24 -10.62
C ASN A 230 -18.73 -5.01 -9.76
N PHE A 231 -19.16 -3.91 -10.39
CA PHE A 231 -19.33 -2.62 -9.71
C PHE A 231 -20.70 -1.95 -9.90
N TYR A 232 -21.52 -2.40 -10.86
CA TYR A 232 -22.84 -1.87 -11.17
C TYR A 232 -23.87 -3.00 -11.36
N TYR A 233 -24.77 -3.14 -10.38
CA TYR A 233 -25.74 -4.26 -10.30
C TYR A 233 -26.91 -4.21 -11.30
N ASP A 234 -26.93 -3.29 -12.28
CA ASP A 234 -28.15 -3.01 -13.06
C ASP A 234 -28.05 -3.27 -14.58
N ASN A 235 -28.94 -4.16 -15.03
CA ASN A 235 -29.47 -4.37 -16.38
C ASN A 235 -28.55 -4.69 -17.59
N LYS A 236 -28.65 -5.97 -18.03
CA LYS A 236 -29.06 -6.37 -19.40
C LYS A 236 -28.16 -6.06 -20.62
N ASP A 237 -26.87 -5.82 -20.45
CA ASP A 237 -25.95 -5.83 -21.60
C ASP A 237 -25.83 -7.22 -22.27
N ASP A 238 -25.48 -7.22 -23.55
CA ASP A 238 -25.80 -8.33 -24.47
C ASP A 238 -24.81 -9.52 -24.42
N TYR A 239 -25.26 -10.62 -23.83
CA TYR A 239 -24.56 -11.91 -23.79
C TYR A 239 -24.29 -12.54 -25.17
N HIS A 240 -24.87 -12.01 -26.25
CA HIS A 240 -24.74 -12.54 -27.60
C HIS A 240 -23.53 -12.02 -28.39
N PHE A 241 -22.66 -11.18 -27.80
CA PHE A 241 -21.41 -10.75 -28.42
C PHE A 241 -20.59 -11.91 -29.01
N LYS A 242 -20.15 -11.75 -30.25
CA LYS A 242 -19.14 -12.58 -30.92
C LYS A 242 -18.21 -11.71 -31.76
N ASP A 243 -16.93 -12.09 -31.83
CA ASP A 243 -15.99 -11.59 -32.83
C ASP A 243 -16.16 -12.31 -34.18
N ASP A 244 -15.45 -11.85 -35.22
CA ASP A 244 -15.46 -12.46 -36.57
C ASP A 244 -14.84 -13.86 -36.63
N SER A 245 -14.09 -14.27 -35.60
CA SER A 245 -13.64 -15.66 -35.41
C SER A 245 -14.66 -16.54 -34.66
N GLY A 246 -15.81 -15.96 -34.27
CA GLY A 246 -16.91 -16.63 -33.58
C GLY A 246 -16.74 -16.75 -32.06
N LYS A 247 -15.68 -16.21 -31.46
CA LYS A 247 -15.45 -16.25 -30.00
C LYS A 247 -16.41 -15.29 -29.30
N ASN A 248 -17.02 -15.75 -28.22
CA ASN A 248 -17.85 -14.92 -27.34
C ASN A 248 -17.13 -14.58 -26.01
N ILE A 249 -17.79 -13.80 -25.16
CA ILE A 249 -17.30 -13.36 -23.83
C ILE A 249 -16.71 -14.52 -23.01
N LEU A 250 -17.33 -15.71 -23.02
CA LEU A 250 -16.86 -16.88 -22.25
C LEU A 250 -15.51 -17.42 -22.74
N HIS A 251 -15.18 -17.27 -24.04
CA HIS A 251 -13.88 -17.64 -24.57
C HIS A 251 -12.80 -16.68 -24.05
N TYR A 252 -13.07 -15.38 -24.10
CA TYR A 252 -12.16 -14.35 -23.60
C TYR A 252 -11.96 -14.44 -22.07
N ILE A 253 -13.02 -14.71 -21.29
CA ILE A 253 -12.90 -15.00 -19.85
C ILE A 253 -11.98 -16.20 -19.61
N ALA A 254 -12.19 -17.31 -20.33
CA ALA A 254 -11.40 -18.53 -20.16
C ALA A 254 -9.94 -18.41 -20.66
N MET A 255 -9.65 -17.47 -21.56
CA MET A 255 -8.30 -17.19 -22.06
C MET A 255 -7.52 -16.21 -21.17
N TYR A 256 -8.16 -15.15 -20.66
CA TYR A 256 -7.47 -13.99 -20.08
C TYR A 256 -7.83 -13.68 -18.61
N PHE A 257 -9.00 -14.09 -18.13
CA PHE A 257 -9.53 -13.67 -16.81
C PHE A 257 -9.67 -14.84 -15.83
N THR A 258 -8.62 -15.65 -15.72
CA THR A 258 -8.61 -16.85 -14.86
C THR A 258 -8.70 -16.47 -13.37
N GLY A 259 -9.85 -16.73 -12.74
CA GLY A 259 -10.11 -16.43 -11.32
C GLY A 259 -11.40 -15.67 -11.05
N ILE A 260 -12.08 -15.17 -12.09
CA ILE A 260 -13.43 -14.61 -11.96
C ILE A 260 -14.45 -15.74 -11.79
N ASP A 261 -15.38 -15.60 -10.83
CA ASP A 261 -16.40 -16.60 -10.55
C ASP A 261 -17.59 -16.47 -11.51
N ILE A 262 -17.60 -17.35 -12.52
CA ILE A 262 -18.53 -17.28 -13.66
C ILE A 262 -19.98 -17.60 -13.22
N GLU A 263 -20.20 -18.27 -12.08
CA GLU A 263 -21.57 -18.57 -11.61
C GLU A 263 -22.37 -17.30 -11.27
N TYR A 264 -21.70 -16.19 -10.92
CA TYR A 264 -22.35 -14.90 -10.69
C TYR A 264 -22.74 -14.14 -11.96
N ILE A 265 -22.24 -14.54 -13.13
CA ILE A 265 -22.44 -13.86 -14.42
C ILE A 265 -23.77 -14.27 -15.10
N GLY A 266 -24.74 -14.80 -14.33
CA GLY A 266 -26.14 -15.00 -14.77
C GLY A 266 -26.37 -15.98 -15.93
N CYS A 267 -25.31 -16.63 -16.45
CA CYS A 267 -25.38 -17.42 -17.67
C CYS A 267 -26.05 -18.80 -17.42
N PRO A 268 -27.10 -19.20 -18.17
CA PRO A 268 -27.84 -20.43 -17.90
C PRO A 268 -27.08 -21.69 -18.33
N LYS A 269 -26.19 -22.17 -17.44
CA LYS A 269 -25.54 -23.50 -17.48
C LYS A 269 -25.01 -23.93 -18.86
N VAL A 270 -24.19 -23.10 -19.49
CA VAL A 270 -23.28 -23.58 -20.54
C VAL A 270 -22.34 -24.60 -19.90
N ARG A 271 -22.51 -25.88 -20.23
CA ARG A 271 -21.58 -26.93 -19.81
C ARG A 271 -20.20 -26.61 -20.39
N LEU A 272 -19.24 -26.29 -19.54
CA LEU A 272 -17.83 -26.29 -19.93
C LEU A 272 -17.47 -27.70 -20.41
N ALA A 273 -17.35 -27.85 -21.73
CA ALA A 273 -16.79 -29.05 -22.32
C ALA A 273 -15.31 -29.09 -21.91
N GLN A 274 -14.99 -29.93 -20.93
CA GLN A 274 -13.63 -30.16 -20.49
C GLN A 274 -12.80 -30.62 -21.70
N ARG A 275 -11.54 -30.15 -21.78
CA ARG A 275 -10.62 -30.54 -22.84
C ARG A 275 -10.45 -32.05 -22.86
N SER A 276 -10.95 -32.70 -23.92
CA SER A 276 -10.29 -33.89 -24.45
C SER A 276 -8.90 -33.50 -24.98
N ILE A 277 -7.97 -34.44 -24.93
CA ILE A 277 -6.56 -34.29 -25.36
C ILE A 277 -6.48 -34.08 -26.87
#